data_AF-A0AAV6HI06-F1
#
_entry.id   AF-A0AAV6HI06-F1
#
_cell.length_a   1.000
_cell.length_b   1.000
_cell.length_c   1.000
_cell.angle_alpha   90.00
_cell.angle_beta   90.00
_cell.angle_gamma   90.00
#
_symmetry.space_group_name_H-M   'P 1'
#
loop_
_entity.id
_entity.type
_entity.pdbx_description
1 polymer ?
#
loop_
_entity_poly.entity_id
_entity_poly.type
_entity_poly.pdbx_seq_one_letter_code
_entity_poly.pdbx_strand_id
1 'polypeptide(L)' 'MLNILALVYRDQNKYKEAANLLNDALAIREKTLGRDHPAVAATLNNLAVLYGKRGKYKEAEPLCKRALEIREK' A
#
# COMPACT_ATOMS: atom_id res chain seq x y z
N MET A 1 11.42 2.10 7.03
CA MET A 1 12.15 1.08 6.24
C MET A 1 11.29 0.28 5.26
N LEU A 2 10.13 -0.29 5.63
CA LEU A 2 9.32 -1.15 4.73
C LEU A 2 8.90 -0.50 3.39
N ASN A 3 8.71 0.82 3.36
CA ASN A 3 8.26 1.54 2.16
C ASN A 3 9.28 1.52 1.00
N ILE A 4 10.58 1.54 1.33
CA ILE A 4 11.66 1.61 0.34
C ILE A 4 11.86 0.25 -0.34
N LEU A 5 11.72 -0.85 0.42
CA LEU A 5 11.93 -2.20 -0.09
C LEU A 5 10.85 -2.61 -1.11
N ALA A 6 9.60 -2.19 -0.91
CA ALA A 6 8.52 -2.44 -1.85
C ALA A 6 8.74 -1.73 -3.20
N LEU A 7 9.33 -0.53 -3.19
CA LEU A 7 9.69 0.21 -4.42
C LEU A 7 10.84 -0.47 -5.16
N VAL A 8 11.83 -1.00 -4.44
CA VAL A 8 12.93 -1.78 -5.03
C VAL A 8 12.41 -3.07 -5.69
N TYR A 9 11.49 -3.79 -5.05
CA TYR A 9 10.90 -5.00 -5.65
C TYR A 9 10.01 -4.72 -6.86
N ARG A 10 9.32 -3.59 -6.87
CA ARG A 10 8.58 -3.11 -8.06
C ARG A 10 9.51 -2.95 -9.25
N ASP A 11 10.70 -2.39 -9.05
CA ASP A 11 11.67 -2.14 -10.13
C ASP A 11 12.40 -3.43 -10.57
N GLN A 12 12.38 -4.48 -9.73
CA GLN A 12 12.85 -5.84 -10.07
C GLN A 12 11.78 -6.73 -10.73
N ASN A 13 10.61 -6.20 -11.12
CA ASN A 13 9.44 -6.98 -11.59
C ASN A 13 8.89 -8.01 -10.59
N LYS A 14 9.28 -7.95 -9.31
CA LYS A 14 8.84 -8.83 -8.22
C LYS A 14 7.57 -8.29 -7.55
N TYR A 15 6.51 -8.14 -8.36
CA TYR A 15 5.29 -7.49 -7.89
C TYR A 15 4.51 -8.30 -6.85
N LYS A 16 4.64 -9.64 -6.86
CA LYS A 16 3.94 -10.49 -5.88
C LYS A 16 4.57 -10.32 -4.50
N GLU A 17 5.89 -10.31 -4.44
CA GLU A 17 6.68 -10.11 -3.23
C GLU A 17 6.48 -8.71 -2.67
N ALA A 18 6.48 -7.69 -3.54
CA ALA A 18 6.15 -6.32 -3.14
C ALA A 18 4.73 -6.21 -2.55
N ALA A 19 3.74 -6.89 -3.13
CA ALA A 19 2.36 -6.87 -2.63
C ALA A 19 2.25 -7.55 -1.25
N ASN A 20 2.90 -8.70 -1.07
CA ASN A 20 2.90 -9.41 0.20
C ASN A 20 3.51 -8.55 1.32
N LEU A 21 4.69 -7.95 1.07
CA LEU A 21 5.34 -7.08 2.04
C LEU A 21 4.49 -5.85 2.41
N LEU A 22 3.81 -5.25 1.43
CA LEU A 22 2.91 -4.12 1.70
C LEU A 22 1.67 -4.56 2.49
N ASN A 23 1.13 -5.75 2.24
CA ASN A 23 0.01 -6.29 3.02
C ASN A 23 0.42 -6.61 4.47
N ASP A 24 1.60 -7.19 4.69
CA ASP A 24 2.12 -7.44 6.03
C ASP A 24 2.36 -6.13 6.78
N ALA A 25 2.97 -5.15 6.10
CA ALA A 25 3.18 -3.81 6.65
C ALA A 25 1.85 -3.11 6.98
N LEU A 26 0.82 -3.30 6.15
CA LEU A 26 -0.52 -2.76 6.38
C LEU A 26 -1.12 -3.37 7.64
N ALA A 27 -1.11 -4.69 7.77
CA ALA A 27 -1.65 -5.40 8.93
C ALA A 27 -0.95 -4.98 10.24
N ILE A 28 0.38 -4.87 10.23
CA ILE A 28 1.15 -4.41 11.40
C ILE A 28 0.78 -2.97 11.75
N ARG A 29 0.70 -2.07 10.76
CA ARG A 29 0.38 -0.65 10.99
C ARG A 29 -1.05 -0.45 11.46
N GLU A 30 -2.02 -1.17 10.91
CA GLU A 30 -3.40 -1.14 11.38
C GLU A 30 -3.51 -1.60 12.83
N LYS A 31 -2.77 -2.64 13.22
CA LYS A 31 -2.76 -3.17 14.58
C LYS A 31 -2.06 -2.26 15.59
N THR A 32 -0.96 -1.62 15.19
CA THR A 32 -0.10 -0.84 16.10
C THR A 32 -0.47 0.63 16.18
N LEU A 33 -0.89 1.23 15.06
CA LEU A 33 -1.15 2.66 14.94
C LEU A 33 -2.64 2.98 14.78
N GLY A 34 -3.46 1.97 14.51
CA GLY A 34 -4.87 2.14 14.18
C GLY A 34 -5.12 2.34 12.69
N ARG A 35 -6.36 2.09 12.27
CA ARG A 35 -6.78 2.08 10.86
C ARG A 35 -6.78 3.45 10.19
N ASP A 36 -6.88 4.51 10.97
CA ASP A 36 -6.95 5.90 10.50
C ASP A 36 -5.59 6.61 10.59
N HIS A 37 -4.50 5.89 10.84
CA HIS A 37 -3.20 6.51 10.96
C HIS A 37 -2.64 6.90 9.57
N PRO A 38 -1.98 8.07 9.41
CA PRO A 38 -1.38 8.49 8.13
C PRO A 38 -0.40 7.47 7.52
N ALA A 39 0.26 6.68 8.36
CA ALA A 39 1.14 5.59 7.92
C ALA A 39 0.38 4.42 7.24
N VAL A 40 -0.88 4.18 7.62
CA VAL A 40 -1.78 3.22 6.95
C VAL A 40 -2.15 3.74 5.57
N ALA A 41 -2.53 5.03 5.46
CA ALA A 41 -2.80 5.68 4.18
C ALA A 41 -1.61 5.60 3.21
N ALA A 42 -0.39 5.84 3.71
CA ALA A 42 0.82 5.70 2.92
C ALA A 42 0.99 4.27 2.37
N THR A 43 0.77 3.23 3.19
CA THR A 43 0.85 1.83 2.74
C THR A 43 -0.20 1.50 1.69
N LEU A 44 -1.45 1.93 1.91
CA LEU A 44 -2.55 1.72 0.97
C LEU A 44 -2.27 2.36 -0.40
N ASN A 45 -1.74 3.58 -0.40
CA ASN A 45 -1.37 4.27 -1.63
C ASN A 45 -0.28 3.52 -2.40
N ASN A 46 0.72 2.96 -1.72
CA ASN A 46 1.76 2.16 -2.38
C ASN A 46 1.21 0.87 -3.01
N LEU A 47 0.28 0.20 -2.32
CA LEU A 47 -0.41 -0.98 -2.81
C LEU A 47 -1.24 -0.63 -4.06
N ALA A 48 -1.91 0.53 -4.06
CA ALA A 48 -2.65 1.03 -5.20
C ALA A 48 -1.74 1.31 -6.40
N VAL A 49 -0.59 1.97 -6.18
CA VAL A 49 0.42 2.22 -7.23
C VAL A 49 0.94 0.90 -7.82
N LEU A 50 1.20 -0.09 -6.97
CA LEU A 50 1.66 -1.41 -7.39
C LEU A 50 0.63 -2.12 -8.28
N TYR A 51 -0.65 -2.06 -7.91
CA TYR A 51 -1.73 -2.62 -8.72
C TYR A 51 -1.95 -1.84 -10.02
N GLY A 52 -1.87 -0.51 -9.99
CA GLY A 52 -1.93 0.34 -11.19
C GLY A 52 -0.84 -0.01 -12.20
N LYS A 53 0.40 -0.23 -11.76
CA LYS A 53 1.50 -0.70 -12.63
C LYS A 53 1.25 -2.06 -13.28
N ARG A 54 0.35 -2.88 -12.73
CA ARG A 54 -0.05 -4.18 -13.28
C ARG A 54 -1.35 -4.11 -14.10
N GLY A 55 -1.89 -2.93 -14.36
CA GLY A 55 -3.19 -2.74 -15.02
C GLY A 55 -4.39 -3.14 -14.15
N LYS A 56 -4.17 -3.40 -12.86
CA LYS A 56 -5.19 -3.82 -11.88
C LYS A 56 -5.87 -2.61 -11.24
N TYR A 57 -6.47 -1.76 -12.07
CA TYR A 57 -7.05 -0.50 -11.63
C TYR A 57 -8.27 -0.70 -10.71
N LYS A 58 -9.04 -1.77 -10.93
CA LYS A 58 -10.20 -2.13 -10.08
C LYS A 58 -9.78 -2.46 -8.65
N GLU A 59 -8.61 -3.08 -8.47
CA GLU A 59 -8.03 -3.35 -7.16
C GLU A 59 -7.34 -2.11 -6.55
N ALA A 60 -6.79 -1.22 -7.38
CA ALA A 60 -6.12 0.00 -6.94
C ALA A 60 -7.09 1.08 -6.43
N GLU A 61 -8.23 1.26 -7.11
CA GLU A 61 -9.21 2.31 -6.81
C GLU A 61 -9.71 2.31 -5.34
N PRO A 62 -10.18 1.19 -4.75
CA PRO A 62 -10.64 1.19 -3.35
C PRO A 62 -9.52 1.50 -2.35
N LEU A 63 -8.27 1.13 -2.67
CA LEU A 63 -7.12 1.43 -1.83
C LEU A 63 -6.79 2.92 -1.83
N CYS A 64 -6.86 3.58 -3.00
CA CYS A 64 -6.72 5.02 -3.11
C CYS A 64 -7.83 5.75 -2.35
N LYS A 65 -9.09 5.33 -2.48
CA LYS A 65 -10.23 5.93 -1.76
C LYS A 65 -10.02 5.88 -0.25
N ARG A 66 -9.68 4.70 0.27
CA ARG A 66 -9.41 4.54 1.71
C ARG A 66 -8.20 5.37 2.18
N ALA A 67 -7.14 5.44 1.36
CA ALA A 67 -5.98 6.29 1.69
C ALA A 67 -6.35 7.78 1.72
N LEU A 68 -7.25 8.22 0.84
CA LEU A 68 -7.74 9.59 0.78
C LEU A 68 -8.61 9.93 2.00
N GLU A 69 -9.56 9.07 2.34
CA GLU A 69 -10.43 9.22 3.53
C GLU A 69 -9.61 9.39 4.82
N ILE A 70 -8.51 8.65 4.96
CA ILE A 70 -7.61 8.76 6.12
C ILE A 70 -6.85 10.09 6.13
N ARG A 71 -6.51 10.64 4.96
CA ARG A 71 -5.76 11.90 4.84
C ARG A 71 -6.63 13.15 4.93
N GLU A 72 -7.92 13.01 4.68
CA GLU A 72 -8.90 14.11 4.71
C GLU A 72 -9.59 14.25 6.08
N LYS A 73 -9.37 13.30 6.99
CA LYS A 73 -9.71 13.45 8.42
C LYS A 73 -8.68 14.31 9.15
#